data_AF-A0A7G2FI41-F1
#
_entry.id   AF-A0A7G2FI41-F1
#
_cell.length_a   1.000
_cell.length_b   1.000
_cell.length_c   1.000
_cell.angle_alpha   90.00
_cell.angle_beta   90.00
_cell.angle_gamma   90.00
#
_symmetry.space_group_name_H-M   'P 1'
#
loop_
_entity.id
_entity.type
_entity.pdbx_description
1 polymer ?
#
loop_
_entity_poly.entity_id
_entity_poly.type
_entity_poly.pdbx_seq_one_letter_code
_entity_poly.pdbx_strand_id
1 'polypeptide(L)'
;MEILPIPAESFKVGFIGAGKMAESIARGVVASGVLPPNRICTAVHSDLNRRDVFESFGVNVFSTSEEVIKKAVTELKSKLSKNKILVSVAAGIKLNDLQEWSGQDRFIRVMPNTPAAVGEAASADEKMFDAVTGLSGSGPAYIFLAIEALADGGVAAGLPRELALSLASQTVSEHLHRFFNLLYYGIEYRN
;
A
#
# COMPACT_ATOMS: atom_id res chain seq x y z
N MET A 1 20.00 23.50 -4.83
CA MET A 1 18.83 23.27 -5.70
C MET A 1 17.61 23.71 -4.91
N GLU A 2 16.79 24.60 -5.43
CA GLU A 2 15.64 25.16 -4.71
C GLU A 2 14.56 24.07 -4.56
N ILE A 3 14.22 23.69 -3.33
CA ILE A 3 13.19 22.69 -3.05
C ILE A 3 11.84 23.40 -3.18
N LEU A 4 11.13 23.17 -4.27
CA LEU A 4 9.78 23.72 -4.44
C LEU A 4 8.79 22.96 -3.56
N PRO A 5 8.15 23.56 -2.55
CA PRO A 5 7.23 22.85 -1.68
C PRO A 5 6.03 22.30 -2.45
N ILE A 6 5.53 21.12 -2.07
CA ILE A 6 4.25 20.61 -2.57
C ILE A 6 3.13 21.34 -1.79
N PRO A 7 2.14 21.96 -2.47
CA PRO A 7 1.04 22.60 -1.78
C PRO A 7 0.14 21.54 -1.13
N ALA A 8 0.23 21.42 0.20
CA ALA A 8 -0.46 20.42 1.01
C ALA A 8 -1.98 20.42 0.81
N GLU A 9 -2.58 21.58 0.50
CA GLU A 9 -4.03 21.71 0.34
C GLU A 9 -4.54 21.53 -1.09
N SER A 10 -3.68 21.34 -2.09
CA SER A 10 -4.10 21.28 -3.49
C SER A 10 -3.37 20.24 -4.34
N PHE A 11 -2.49 19.44 -3.75
CA PHE A 11 -1.78 18.40 -4.49
C PHE A 11 -2.73 17.34 -5.03
N LYS A 12 -2.30 16.68 -6.11
CA LYS A 12 -3.01 15.56 -6.74
C LYS A 12 -2.09 14.34 -6.71
N VAL A 13 -2.70 13.16 -6.69
CA VAL A 13 -1.97 11.89 -6.73
C VAL A 13 -2.36 11.14 -8.00
N GLY A 14 -1.37 10.73 -8.78
CA GLY A 14 -1.55 9.90 -9.96
C GLY A 14 -0.87 8.55 -9.79
N PHE A 15 -1.63 7.46 -9.90
CA PHE A 15 -1.09 6.10 -9.89
C PHE A 15 -0.77 5.65 -11.32
N ILE A 16 0.49 5.28 -11.56
CA ILE A 16 0.90 4.63 -12.80
C ILE A 16 0.80 3.12 -12.59
N GLY A 17 -0.36 2.58 -12.93
CA GLY A 17 -0.74 1.18 -12.71
C GLY A 17 -1.87 1.05 -11.68
N ALA A 18 -3.01 0.49 -12.09
CA ALA A 18 -4.20 0.35 -11.24
C ALA A 18 -4.27 -1.02 -10.53
N GLY A 19 -3.14 -1.53 -10.02
CA GLY A 19 -3.08 -2.80 -9.29
C GLY A 19 -3.70 -2.74 -7.88
N LYS A 20 -3.67 -3.86 -7.15
CA LYS A 20 -4.19 -3.96 -5.77
C LYS A 20 -3.50 -3.00 -4.80
N MET A 21 -2.18 -2.79 -4.95
CA MET A 21 -1.44 -1.87 -4.09
C MET A 21 -1.85 -0.41 -4.32
N ALA A 22 -2.04 0.00 -5.58
CA ALA A 22 -2.53 1.34 -5.89
C ALA A 22 -3.93 1.58 -5.30
N GLU A 23 -4.82 0.59 -5.38
CA GLU A 23 -6.14 0.67 -4.74
C GLU A 23 -6.05 0.77 -3.23
N SER A 24 -5.24 -0.08 -2.61
CA SER A 24 -5.04 -0.11 -1.16
C SER A 24 -4.60 1.26 -0.64
N ILE A 25 -3.58 1.86 -1.27
CA ILE A 25 -3.09 3.20 -0.94
C ILE A 25 -4.19 4.24 -1.20
N ALA A 26 -4.86 4.20 -2.36
CA ALA A 26 -5.91 5.17 -2.69
C ALA A 26 -7.08 5.13 -1.69
N ARG A 27 -7.54 3.94 -1.32
CA ARG A 27 -8.59 3.75 -0.31
C ARG A 27 -8.16 4.26 1.06
N GLY A 28 -6.93 3.94 1.50
CA GLY A 28 -6.41 4.41 2.77
C GLY A 28 -6.31 5.95 2.82
N VAL A 29 -5.84 6.57 1.74
CA VAL A 29 -5.75 8.04 1.62
C VAL A 29 -7.14 8.70 1.67
N VAL A 30 -8.13 8.12 1.00
CA VAL A 30 -9.52 8.63 1.04
C VAL A 30 -10.15 8.42 2.41
N ALA A 31 -10.01 7.24 3.00
CA ALA A 31 -10.60 6.89 4.29
C ALA A 31 -10.01 7.71 5.46
N SER A 32 -8.72 8.03 5.39
CA SER A 32 -8.03 8.89 6.39
C SER A 32 -8.33 10.39 6.22
N GLY A 33 -9.00 10.80 5.14
CA GLY A 33 -9.28 12.21 4.84
C GLY A 33 -8.06 13.01 4.37
N VAL A 34 -6.92 12.36 4.13
CA VAL A 34 -5.69 13.01 3.64
C VAL A 34 -5.90 13.64 2.26
N LEU A 35 -6.66 12.98 1.38
CA LEU A 35 -6.99 13.53 0.07
C LEU A 35 -8.38 13.09 -0.40
N PRO A 36 -9.23 14.00 -0.91
CA PRO A 36 -10.50 13.62 -1.50
C PRO A 36 -10.29 12.82 -2.79
N PRO A 37 -11.20 11.89 -3.13
CA PRO A 37 -11.02 10.95 -4.24
C PRO A 37 -10.94 11.65 -5.62
N ASN A 38 -11.59 12.81 -5.78
CA ASN A 38 -11.53 13.60 -7.02
C ASN A 38 -10.15 14.18 -7.35
N ARG A 39 -9.21 14.17 -6.39
CA ARG A 39 -7.81 14.57 -6.58
C ARG A 39 -6.87 13.39 -6.78
N ILE A 40 -7.42 12.18 -6.86
CA ILE A 40 -6.70 10.96 -7.19
C ILE A 40 -7.06 10.56 -8.63
N CYS A 41 -6.08 10.07 -9.37
CA CYS A 41 -6.33 9.44 -10.65
C CYS A 41 -5.44 8.23 -10.92
N THR A 42 -5.89 7.36 -11.82
CA THR A 42 -5.14 6.21 -12.33
C THR A 42 -5.49 5.97 -13.80
N ALA A 43 -4.82 5.03 -14.46
CA ALA A 43 -5.08 4.62 -15.83
C ALA A 43 -5.76 3.25 -15.90
N VAL A 44 -6.38 2.95 -17.04
CA VAL A 44 -6.90 1.62 -17.36
C VAL A 44 -5.81 0.56 -17.17
N HIS A 45 -6.21 -0.56 -16.58
CA HIS A 45 -5.40 -1.75 -16.41
C HIS A 45 -5.81 -2.82 -17.42
N SER A 46 -4.96 -3.82 -17.66
CA SER A 46 -5.31 -4.97 -18.52
C SER A 46 -6.55 -5.73 -18.01
N ASP A 47 -6.77 -5.69 -16.70
CA ASP A 47 -8.01 -6.13 -16.06
C ASP A 47 -9.01 -4.97 -16.03
N LEU A 48 -10.05 -5.09 -16.85
CA LEU A 48 -11.08 -4.05 -17.03
C LEU A 48 -11.90 -3.81 -15.76
N ASN A 49 -12.05 -4.81 -14.89
CA ASN A 49 -12.80 -4.67 -13.63
C ASN A 49 -12.15 -3.66 -12.67
N ARG A 50 -10.85 -3.39 -12.86
CA ARG A 50 -10.14 -2.41 -12.03
C ARG A 50 -10.71 -1.00 -12.21
N ARG A 51 -11.22 -0.64 -13.38
CA ARG A 51 -11.86 0.67 -13.59
C ARG A 51 -13.02 0.86 -12.62
N ASP A 52 -13.96 -0.07 -12.62
CA ASP A 52 -15.16 -0.01 -11.79
C ASP A 52 -14.79 0.06 -10.30
N VAL A 53 -13.75 -0.68 -9.90
CA VAL A 53 -13.23 -0.64 -8.52
C VAL A 53 -12.79 0.76 -8.12
N PHE A 54 -11.97 1.44 -8.93
CA PHE A 54 -11.49 2.80 -8.62
C PHE A 54 -12.62 3.85 -8.70
N GLU A 55 -13.49 3.73 -9.70
CA GLU A 55 -14.63 4.64 -9.87
C GLU A 55 -15.65 4.50 -8.74
N SER A 56 -15.82 3.30 -8.17
CA SER A 56 -16.75 3.04 -7.05
C SER A 56 -16.51 3.89 -5.81
N PHE A 57 -15.31 4.42 -5.62
CA PHE A 57 -14.96 5.33 -4.52
C PHE A 57 -14.51 6.72 -5.00
N GLY A 58 -14.86 7.09 -6.24
CA GLY A 58 -14.74 8.45 -6.76
C GLY A 58 -13.38 8.81 -7.37
N VAL A 59 -12.51 7.84 -7.64
CA VAL A 59 -11.22 8.08 -8.30
C VAL A 59 -11.39 8.17 -9.80
N ASN A 60 -10.71 9.13 -10.43
CA ASN A 60 -10.75 9.30 -11.88
C ASN A 60 -9.87 8.24 -12.60
N VAL A 61 -10.45 7.48 -13.53
CA VAL A 61 -9.72 6.48 -14.32
C VAL A 61 -9.60 6.95 -15.77
N PHE A 62 -8.37 7.18 -16.23
CA PHE A 62 -8.06 7.61 -17.59
C PHE A 62 -7.71 6.44 -18.50
N SER A 63 -7.78 6.64 -19.82
CA SER A 63 -7.52 5.58 -20.79
C SER A 63 -6.03 5.22 -20.88
N THR A 64 -5.14 6.17 -20.57
CA THR A 64 -3.69 5.98 -20.67
C THR A 64 -2.94 6.51 -19.46
N SER A 65 -1.78 5.91 -19.16
CA SER A 65 -0.84 6.44 -18.16
C SER A 65 -0.37 7.87 -18.50
N GLU A 66 -0.30 8.22 -19.79
CA GLU A 66 0.02 9.59 -20.19
C GLU A 66 -1.01 10.61 -19.72
N GLU A 67 -2.29 10.27 -19.78
CA GLU A 67 -3.38 11.13 -19.29
C GLU A 67 -3.31 11.30 -17.76
N VAL A 68 -2.96 10.24 -17.02
CA VAL A 68 -2.70 10.33 -15.57
C VAL A 68 -1.58 11.34 -15.31
N ILE A 69 -0.46 11.21 -16.01
CA ILE A 69 0.68 12.12 -15.89
C ILE A 69 0.27 13.56 -16.26
N LYS A 70 -0.57 13.74 -17.28
CA LYS A 70 -1.11 15.04 -17.75
C LYS A 70 -2.14 15.66 -16.81
N LYS A 71 -2.88 14.87 -16.02
CA LYS A 71 -4.00 15.36 -15.18
C LYS A 71 -3.63 15.52 -13.72
N ALA A 72 -2.70 14.69 -13.23
CA ALA A 72 -1.99 14.96 -11.98
C ALA A 72 -1.16 16.26 -12.06
N VAL A 73 -0.90 16.76 -13.28
CA VAL A 73 -0.05 17.91 -13.55
C VAL A 73 -0.77 18.89 -14.47
N THR A 74 -1.33 19.96 -13.93
CA THR A 74 -1.77 21.08 -14.77
C THR A 74 -0.54 21.68 -15.47
N GLU A 75 -0.60 21.74 -16.80
CA GLU A 75 0.40 22.33 -17.74
C GLU A 75 1.72 21.56 -17.96
N LEU A 76 1.87 21.04 -19.18
CA LEU A 76 3.09 20.42 -19.69
C LEU A 76 3.86 21.40 -20.58
N LYS A 77 5.08 21.75 -20.16
CA LYS A 77 6.20 21.88 -21.10
C LYS A 77 7.37 21.07 -20.55
N SER A 78 7.65 19.95 -21.24
CA SER A 78 8.68 18.92 -20.98
C SER A 78 8.36 17.87 -19.90
N LYS A 79 8.61 16.60 -20.25
CA LYS A 79 8.33 15.38 -19.47
C LYS A 79 9.03 15.45 -18.10
N LEU A 80 8.36 14.96 -17.06
CA LEU A 80 8.89 14.77 -15.69
C LEU A 80 9.73 15.96 -15.14
N SER A 81 9.21 17.18 -15.24
CA SER A 81 9.85 18.37 -14.65
C SER A 81 10.20 18.20 -13.17
N LYS A 82 11.34 18.76 -12.75
CA LYS A 82 11.87 18.78 -11.36
C LYS A 82 10.94 19.38 -10.29
N ASN A 83 9.78 19.91 -10.68
CA ASN A 83 8.74 20.40 -9.78
C ASN A 83 7.87 19.28 -9.20
N LYS A 84 8.06 18.03 -9.67
CA LYS A 84 7.28 16.86 -9.29
C LYS A 84 8.08 15.97 -8.35
N ILE A 85 7.41 15.41 -7.35
CA ILE A 85 7.96 14.28 -6.60
C ILE A 85 7.42 13.01 -7.23
N LEU A 86 8.31 12.11 -7.63
CA LEU A 86 7.95 10.77 -8.05
C LEU A 86 8.03 9.83 -6.86
N VAL A 87 6.94 9.10 -6.60
CA VAL A 87 6.91 8.09 -5.55
C VAL A 87 6.91 6.72 -6.19
N SER A 88 7.87 5.88 -5.85
CA SER A 88 7.93 4.50 -6.33
C SER A 88 7.64 3.54 -5.19
N VAL A 89 6.76 2.57 -5.46
CA VAL A 89 6.44 1.42 -4.60
C VAL A 89 6.93 0.09 -5.20
N ALA A 90 7.79 0.16 -6.22
CA ALA A 90 8.24 -1.03 -6.94
C ALA A 90 9.23 -1.86 -6.11
N ALA A 91 8.89 -3.14 -5.93
CA ALA A 91 9.78 -4.12 -5.35
C ALA A 91 10.97 -4.41 -6.30
N GLY A 92 12.18 -4.54 -5.73
CA GLY A 92 13.36 -4.96 -6.49
C GLY A 92 14.03 -3.93 -7.42
N ILE A 93 13.51 -2.70 -7.53
CA ILE A 93 14.10 -1.64 -8.38
C ILE A 93 14.75 -0.56 -7.52
N LYS A 94 16.06 -0.31 -7.64
CA LYS A 94 16.77 0.66 -6.79
C LYS A 94 16.39 2.10 -7.13
N LEU A 95 16.53 3.00 -6.15
CA LEU A 95 16.30 4.43 -6.34
C LEU A 95 17.18 5.00 -7.47
N ASN A 96 18.45 4.60 -7.52
CA ASN A 96 19.38 5.05 -8.57
C ASN A 96 18.88 4.69 -9.98
N ASP A 97 18.37 3.46 -10.17
CA ASP A 97 17.85 3.01 -11.45
C ASP A 97 16.65 3.88 -11.88
N LEU A 98 15.75 4.19 -10.95
CA LEU A 98 14.59 5.05 -11.19
C LEU A 98 14.97 6.49 -11.57
N GLN A 99 15.98 7.05 -10.91
CA GLN A 99 16.49 8.39 -11.20
C GLN A 99 17.15 8.42 -12.58
N GLU A 100 17.96 7.41 -12.91
CA GLU A 100 18.61 7.27 -14.21
C GLU A 100 17.58 7.16 -15.35
N TRP A 101 16.58 6.29 -15.21
CA TRP A 101 15.56 6.08 -16.25
C TRP A 101 14.64 7.29 -16.45
N SER A 102 14.38 8.04 -15.38
CA SER A 102 13.48 9.20 -15.42
C SER A 102 14.18 10.52 -15.79
N GLY A 103 15.51 10.59 -15.64
CA GLY A 103 16.30 11.79 -15.83
C GLY A 103 16.08 12.87 -14.76
N GLN A 104 15.52 12.54 -13.59
CA GLN A 104 15.40 13.46 -12.46
C GLN A 104 15.62 12.78 -11.10
N ASP A 105 16.14 13.56 -10.15
CA ASP A 105 16.55 13.02 -8.84
C ASP A 105 15.44 13.11 -7.78
N ARG A 106 14.32 13.76 -8.12
CA ARG A 106 13.27 14.12 -7.16
C ARG A 106 12.30 12.96 -6.93
N PHE A 107 12.81 11.95 -6.24
CA PHE A 107 12.09 10.72 -5.91
C PHE A 107 11.94 10.51 -4.41
N ILE A 108 10.87 9.80 -4.05
CA ILE A 108 10.73 9.10 -2.79
C ILE A 108 10.51 7.64 -3.13
N ARG A 109 11.35 6.74 -2.62
CA ARG A 109 11.11 5.31 -2.72
C ARG A 109 10.47 4.84 -1.42
N VAL A 110 9.37 4.12 -1.52
CA VAL A 110 8.62 3.56 -0.41
C VAL A 110 8.45 2.07 -0.67
N MET A 111 8.53 1.23 0.35
CA MET A 111 8.22 -0.20 0.23
C MET A 111 7.06 -0.53 1.16
N PRO A 112 5.81 -0.44 0.68
CA PRO A 112 4.66 -0.86 1.47
C PRO A 112 4.62 -2.39 1.61
N ASN A 113 3.93 -2.85 2.63
CA ASN A 113 3.67 -4.26 2.90
C ASN A 113 2.19 -4.61 2.63
N THR A 114 1.86 -5.90 2.58
CA THR A 114 0.49 -6.37 2.33
C THR A 114 -0.55 -5.93 3.37
N PRO A 115 -0.22 -5.69 4.66
CA PRO A 115 -1.11 -5.02 5.61
C PRO A 115 -1.65 -3.65 5.19
N ALA A 116 -1.08 -3.01 4.16
CA ALA A 116 -1.67 -1.80 3.58
C ALA A 116 -3.15 -1.98 3.23
N ALA A 117 -3.56 -3.18 2.79
CA ALA A 117 -4.95 -3.48 2.42
C ALA A 117 -5.95 -3.32 3.58
N VAL A 118 -5.47 -3.33 4.83
CA VAL A 118 -6.28 -3.12 6.04
C VAL A 118 -5.91 -1.83 6.78
N GLY A 119 -5.17 -0.92 6.12
CA GLY A 119 -4.79 0.38 6.69
C GLY A 119 -3.55 0.38 7.58
N GLU A 120 -2.90 -0.77 7.79
CA GLU A 120 -1.78 -0.96 8.73
C GLU A 120 -0.42 -1.01 8.01
N ALA A 121 -0.23 -0.13 7.01
CA ALA A 121 1.00 -0.11 6.23
C ALA A 121 2.20 0.36 7.05
N ALA A 122 3.35 -0.27 6.84
CA ALA A 122 4.64 0.22 7.34
C ALA A 122 5.63 0.42 6.19
N SER A 123 6.63 1.27 6.39
CA SER A 123 7.72 1.50 5.44
C SER A 123 9.01 1.84 6.17
N ALA A 124 10.14 1.63 5.51
CA ALA A 124 11.48 1.84 6.07
C ALA A 124 12.38 2.57 5.06
N ASP A 125 13.64 2.79 5.44
CA ASP A 125 14.67 3.25 4.51
C ASP A 125 15.08 2.15 3.53
N GLU A 126 15.49 2.55 2.32
CA GLU A 126 15.86 1.64 1.22
C GLU A 126 16.93 0.60 1.63
N LYS A 127 17.88 0.99 2.48
CA LYS A 127 18.95 0.10 2.99
C LYS A 127 18.41 -1.10 3.76
N MET A 128 17.19 -1.01 4.28
CA MET A 128 16.53 -2.06 5.07
C MET A 128 15.56 -2.89 4.23
N PHE A 129 15.39 -2.61 2.93
CA PHE A 129 14.32 -3.23 2.12
C PHE A 129 14.44 -4.74 2.00
N ASP A 130 15.66 -5.29 1.92
CA ASP A 130 15.85 -6.74 1.86
C ASP A 130 15.36 -7.41 3.16
N ALA A 131 15.74 -6.85 4.31
CA ALA A 131 15.29 -7.32 5.62
C ALA A 131 13.78 -7.13 5.82
N VAL A 132 13.23 -5.97 5.43
CA VAL A 132 11.79 -5.68 5.47
C VAL A 132 11.00 -6.63 4.57
N THR A 133 11.54 -7.00 3.41
CA THR A 133 10.91 -7.96 2.50
C THR A 133 10.83 -9.33 3.15
N GLY A 134 11.93 -9.83 3.71
CA GLY A 134 11.96 -11.12 4.40
C GLY A 134 11.08 -11.18 5.66
N LEU A 135 10.92 -10.05 6.36
CA LEU A 135 10.09 -9.99 7.56
C LEU A 135 8.63 -9.67 7.25
N SER A 136 8.35 -8.47 6.72
CA SER A 136 6.98 -7.96 6.58
C SER A 136 6.35 -8.27 5.22
N GLY A 137 7.15 -8.42 4.17
CA GLY A 137 6.66 -8.84 2.86
C GLY A 137 6.27 -10.32 2.85
N SER A 138 7.16 -11.18 3.34
CA SER A 138 6.97 -12.63 3.46
C SER A 138 6.26 -13.07 4.75
N GLY A 139 6.26 -12.23 5.78
CA GLY A 139 5.65 -12.48 7.10
C GLY A 139 4.26 -13.09 7.09
N PRO A 140 3.31 -12.59 6.29
CA PRO A 140 1.97 -13.15 6.21
C PRO A 140 1.95 -14.65 5.85
N ALA A 141 2.88 -15.12 5.02
CA ALA A 141 2.96 -16.54 4.66
C ALA A 141 3.32 -17.41 5.87
N TYR A 142 4.21 -16.92 6.74
CA TYR A 142 4.58 -17.62 7.98
C TYR A 142 3.38 -17.73 8.93
N ILE A 143 2.61 -16.65 9.04
CA ILE A 143 1.41 -16.61 9.88
C ILE A 143 0.30 -17.51 9.34
N PHE A 144 0.08 -17.54 8.01
CA PHE A 144 -0.89 -18.46 7.41
C PHE A 144 -0.52 -19.92 7.67
N LEU A 145 0.77 -20.26 7.56
CA LEU A 145 1.24 -21.59 7.88
C LEU A 145 1.02 -21.94 9.36
N ALA A 146 1.25 -21.00 10.28
CA ALA A 146 0.98 -21.21 11.71
C ALA A 146 -0.51 -21.42 11.99
N ILE A 147 -1.40 -20.63 11.37
CA ILE A 147 -2.86 -20.80 11.49
C ILE A 147 -3.29 -22.18 10.98
N GLU A 148 -2.76 -22.61 9.83
CA GLU A 148 -3.05 -23.92 9.26
C GLU A 148 -2.58 -25.05 10.19
N ALA A 149 -1.36 -24.96 10.73
CA ALA A 149 -0.83 -25.95 11.67
C ALA A 149 -1.64 -26.01 12.98
N LEU A 150 -2.10 -24.87 13.50
CA LEU A 150 -3.00 -24.83 14.67
C LEU A 150 -4.34 -25.50 14.36
N ALA A 151 -4.90 -25.26 13.18
CA ALA A 151 -6.14 -25.89 12.75
C ALA A 151 -5.97 -27.40 12.58
N ASP A 152 -4.86 -27.85 11.99
CA ASP A 152 -4.50 -29.28 11.89
C ASP A 152 -4.41 -29.94 13.26
N GLY A 153 -3.77 -29.28 14.23
CA GLY A 153 -3.71 -29.74 15.62
C GLY A 153 -5.11 -29.85 16.26
N GLY A 154 -5.98 -28.87 16.02
CA GLY A 154 -7.37 -28.91 16.46
C GLY A 154 -8.15 -30.09 15.86
N VAL A 155 -7.97 -30.37 14.56
CA VAL A 155 -8.58 -31.52 13.88
C VAL A 155 -8.05 -32.83 14.45
N ALA A 156 -6.74 -32.94 14.68
CA ALA A 156 -6.13 -34.11 15.31
C ALA A 156 -6.68 -34.35 16.73
N ALA A 157 -7.08 -33.28 17.44
CA ALA A 157 -7.75 -33.34 18.73
C ALA A 157 -9.28 -33.60 18.64
N GLY A 158 -9.83 -33.77 17.43
CA GLY A 158 -11.23 -34.15 17.21
C GLY A 158 -12.18 -33.00 16.81
N LEU A 159 -11.67 -31.79 16.56
CA LEU A 159 -12.50 -30.68 16.10
C LEU A 159 -12.85 -30.81 14.60
N PRO A 160 -14.05 -30.37 14.17
CA PRO A 160 -14.33 -30.17 12.75
C PRO A 160 -13.35 -29.15 12.13
N ARG A 161 -12.90 -29.41 10.89
CA ARG A 161 -11.92 -28.55 10.18
C ARG A 161 -12.31 -27.07 10.14
N GLU A 162 -13.57 -26.78 9.82
CA GLU A 162 -14.05 -25.39 9.73
C GLU A 162 -13.99 -24.68 11.08
N LEU A 163 -14.39 -25.37 12.16
CA LEU A 163 -14.32 -24.83 13.51
C LEU A 163 -12.86 -24.61 13.95
N ALA A 164 -11.99 -25.60 13.73
CA ALA A 164 -10.57 -25.51 14.07
C ALA A 164 -9.89 -24.34 13.34
N LEU A 165 -10.18 -24.15 12.06
CA LEU A 165 -9.63 -23.04 11.26
C LEU A 165 -10.15 -21.69 11.74
N SER A 166 -11.44 -21.60 12.07
CA SER A 166 -12.05 -20.37 12.61
C SER A 166 -11.42 -19.98 13.95
N LEU A 167 -11.29 -20.94 14.87
CA LEU A 167 -10.68 -20.72 16.18
C LEU A 167 -9.19 -20.35 16.06
N ALA A 168 -8.43 -21.04 15.22
CA ALA A 168 -7.02 -20.73 14.99
C ALA A 168 -6.84 -19.31 14.43
N SER A 169 -7.63 -18.94 13.41
CA SER A 169 -7.59 -17.60 12.81
C SER A 169 -7.96 -16.50 13.81
N GLN A 170 -9.03 -16.70 14.59
CA GLN A 170 -9.47 -15.77 15.62
C GLN A 170 -8.43 -15.61 16.73
N THR A 171 -7.83 -16.72 17.18
CA THR A 171 -6.77 -16.71 18.21
C THR A 171 -5.61 -15.82 17.77
N VAL A 172 -5.11 -16.01 16.55
CA VAL A 172 -4.03 -15.18 16.02
C VAL A 172 -4.46 -13.71 15.89
N SER A 173 -5.65 -13.45 15.36
CA SER A 173 -6.15 -12.08 15.17
C SER A 173 -6.30 -11.32 16.50
N GLU A 174 -6.83 -11.97 17.53
CA GLU A 174 -7.03 -11.38 18.85
C GLU A 174 -5.70 -11.05 19.55
N HIS A 175 -4.74 -11.97 19.49
CA HIS A 175 -3.41 -11.75 20.05
C HIS A 175 -2.66 -10.63 19.33
N LEU A 176 -2.77 -10.55 17.99
CA LEU A 176 -2.19 -9.45 17.22
C LEU A 176 -2.82 -8.11 17.62
N HIS A 177 -4.15 -8.03 17.70
CA HIS A 177 -4.84 -6.79 18.08
C HIS A 177 -4.45 -6.32 19.48
N ARG A 178 -4.38 -7.25 20.46
CA ARG A 178 -3.94 -6.95 21.82
C ARG A 178 -2.49 -6.47 21.87
N PHE A 179 -1.59 -7.16 21.15
CA PHE A 179 -0.19 -6.81 21.10
C PHE A 179 0.04 -5.41 20.53
N PHE A 180 -0.66 -5.07 19.44
CA PHE A 180 -0.61 -3.72 18.86
C PHE A 180 -1.12 -2.65 19.84
N ASN A 181 -2.24 -2.89 20.52
CA ASN A 181 -2.79 -1.95 21.50
C ASN A 181 -1.87 -1.70 22.69
N LEU A 182 -1.17 -2.74 23.16
CA LEU A 182 -0.18 -2.61 24.23
C LEU A 182 1.04 -1.80 23.77
N LEU A 183 1.58 -2.09 22.60
CA LEU A 183 2.80 -1.43 22.11
C LEU A 183 2.60 0.03 21.70
N TYR A 184 1.50 0.34 21.01
CA TYR A 184 1.33 1.66 20.37
C TYR A 184 0.44 2.61 21.16
N TYR A 185 -0.53 2.09 21.91
CA TYR A 185 -1.50 2.90 22.63
C TYR A 185 -1.36 2.82 24.14
N GLY A 186 -0.47 1.97 24.66
CA GLY A 186 -0.21 1.83 26.10
C GLY A 186 -1.44 1.41 26.90
N ILE A 187 -2.43 0.79 26.26
CA ILE A 187 -3.68 0.40 26.90
C ILE A 187 -3.43 -0.92 27.65
N GLU A 188 -3.08 -0.82 28.93
CA GLU A 188 -3.18 -1.95 29.84
C GLU A 188 -4.66 -2.27 30.07
N TYR A 189 -5.14 -3.37 29.47
CA TYR A 189 -6.45 -3.91 29.81
C TYR A 189 -6.39 -4.43 31.25
N ARG A 190 -6.92 -3.64 32.19
CA ARG A 190 -7.18 -4.11 33.55
C ARG A 190 -8.20 -5.24 33.48
N ASN A 191 -7.78 -6.43 33.94
CA ASN A 191 -8.64 -7.60 34.15
C ASN A 191 -9.80 -7.28 35.10
#